data_AF-A0A8S3ZY10-F1
#
_entry.id   AF-A0A8S3ZY10-F1
#
_cell.length_a   1.000
_cell.length_b   1.000
_cell.length_c   1.000
_cell.angle_alpha   90.00
_cell.angle_beta   90.00
_cell.angle_gamma   90.00
#
_symmetry.space_group_name_H-M   'P 1'
#
loop_
_entity.id
_entity.type
_entity.pdbx_description
1 polymer ?
#
loop_
_entity_poly.entity_id
_entity_poly.type
_entity_poly.pdbx_seq_one_letter_code
_entity_poly.pdbx_strand_id
1 'polypeptide(L)'
;MVPNSLLYCSPQVDIYGSCGTLTCSRTDGDKCFEMLNTDYKFYLSFENSNCRDYITEKFFVNGLKHDVIPIVMGAAPEDYERAAPPHSYIHVDEFESPRELAEYLLKLDKHDALYNEYFQWKGTGELINTFFWCRVCALAHDEDRGQSWYRDIEAWWNGDDICIGERTWRGVKRTKKLIADLPIVLPPNQ
;
A
#
# COMPACT_ATOMS: atom_id res chain seq x y z
N MET A 1 2.10 -35.50 -32.33
CA MET A 1 0.71 -35.00 -32.22
C MET A 1 0.22 -35.38 -30.84
N VAL A 2 -0.09 -34.50 -29.89
CA VAL A 2 -0.24 -33.04 -29.84
C VAL A 2 0.57 -32.54 -28.64
N PRO A 3 1.40 -31.49 -28.77
CA PRO A 3 2.03 -30.86 -27.62
C PRO A 3 1.01 -29.91 -26.99
N ASN A 4 0.45 -30.26 -25.83
CA ASN A 4 -0.32 -29.29 -25.06
C ASN A 4 0.64 -28.39 -24.29
N SER A 5 1.02 -27.32 -24.99
CA SER A 5 1.45 -26.04 -24.45
C SER A 5 0.65 -25.67 -23.19
N LEU A 6 1.28 -25.81 -22.01
CA LEU A 6 0.90 -25.06 -20.82
C LEU A 6 1.33 -23.60 -21.02
N LEU A 7 0.62 -22.90 -21.90
CA LEU A 7 0.63 -21.44 -21.99
C LEU A 7 -0.11 -20.90 -20.76
N TYR A 8 0.57 -20.86 -19.62
CA TYR A 8 0.23 -19.90 -18.59
C TYR A 8 0.60 -18.52 -19.13
N CYS A 9 -0.38 -17.81 -19.69
CA CYS A 9 -0.23 -16.41 -20.04
C CYS A 9 -0.21 -15.65 -18.70
N SER A 10 0.98 -15.43 -18.14
CA SER A 10 1.17 -14.47 -17.05
C SER A 10 1.14 -13.07 -17.65
N PRO A 11 0.59 -12.05 -16.95
CA PRO A 11 0.78 -10.67 -17.38
C PRO A 11 2.27 -10.37 -17.47
N GLN A 12 2.67 -9.64 -18.52
CA GLN A 12 4.03 -9.13 -18.65
C GLN A 12 4.25 -8.05 -17.58
N VAL A 13 5.39 -8.11 -16.89
CA VAL A 13 5.75 -7.16 -15.84
C VAL A 13 7.07 -6.51 -16.22
N ASP A 14 7.05 -5.18 -16.33
CA ASP A 14 8.24 -4.37 -16.52
C ASP A 14 8.81 -3.96 -15.16
N ILE A 15 10.10 -4.22 -14.96
CA ILE A 15 10.78 -3.99 -13.70
C ILE A 15 11.82 -2.89 -13.88
N TYR A 16 11.58 -1.76 -13.21
CA TYR A 16 12.48 -0.61 -13.20
C TYR A 16 13.37 -0.61 -11.95
N GLY A 17 14.64 -0.25 -12.11
CA GLY A 17 15.61 -0.11 -11.02
C GLY A 17 16.57 -1.29 -10.94
N SER A 18 17.23 -1.45 -9.79
CA SER A 18 18.33 -2.43 -9.62
C SER A 18 17.90 -3.89 -9.75
N CYS A 19 16.60 -4.17 -9.59
CA CYS A 19 16.04 -5.52 -9.68
C CYS A 19 15.64 -5.91 -11.12
N GLY A 20 15.73 -4.98 -12.07
CA GLY A 20 15.33 -5.20 -13.46
C GLY A 20 16.35 -4.64 -14.45
N THR A 21 15.98 -4.65 -15.73
CA THR A 21 16.81 -4.14 -16.82
C THR A 21 16.42 -2.72 -17.25
N LEU A 22 15.21 -2.27 -16.90
CA LEU A 22 14.72 -0.94 -17.20
C LEU A 22 15.22 0.04 -16.13
N THR A 23 15.51 1.26 -16.55
CA THR A 23 16.02 2.29 -15.64
C THR A 23 15.14 3.51 -15.65
N CYS A 24 15.01 4.07 -14.47
CA CYS A 24 14.24 5.26 -14.17
C CYS A 24 15.20 6.18 -13.42
N SER A 25 15.66 7.26 -14.05
CA SER A 25 16.63 8.12 -13.39
C SER A 25 16.00 8.78 -12.17
N ARG A 26 16.70 8.75 -11.03
CA ARG A 26 16.27 9.46 -9.82
C ARG A 26 16.19 10.97 -10.02
N THR A 27 16.94 11.52 -10.97
CA THR A 27 16.92 12.96 -11.32
C THR A 27 15.67 13.37 -12.09
N ASP A 28 15.02 12.41 -12.76
CA ASP A 28 13.82 12.61 -13.58
C ASP A 28 12.67 11.72 -13.07
N GLY A 29 12.65 11.44 -11.75
CA GLY A 29 11.70 10.52 -11.13
C GLY A 29 10.25 10.86 -11.46
N ASP A 30 9.89 12.14 -11.46
CA ASP A 30 8.53 12.58 -11.80
C ASP A 30 8.14 12.17 -13.23
N LYS A 31 9.01 12.41 -14.22
CA LYS A 31 8.75 12.01 -15.62
C LYS A 31 8.62 10.50 -15.78
N CYS A 32 9.31 9.75 -14.93
CA CYS A 32 9.22 8.32 -14.94
C CYS A 32 7.86 7.85 -14.40
N PHE A 33 7.33 8.46 -13.35
CA PHE A 33 5.99 8.11 -12.88
C PHE A 33 4.87 8.65 -13.78
N GLU A 34 5.11 9.68 -14.61
CA GLU A 34 4.14 10.12 -15.63
C GLU A 34 3.76 8.99 -16.61
N MET A 35 4.65 8.04 -16.89
CA MET A 35 4.31 6.91 -17.78
C MET A 35 3.22 6.01 -17.18
N LEU A 36 3.01 6.05 -15.86
CA LEU A 36 1.90 5.35 -15.21
C LEU A 36 0.53 5.91 -15.62
N ASN A 37 0.48 7.13 -16.19
CA ASN A 37 -0.77 7.69 -16.69
C ASN A 37 -1.15 7.17 -18.08
N THR A 38 -0.21 6.61 -18.85
CA THR A 38 -0.43 6.32 -20.27
C THR A 38 -0.05 4.91 -20.69
N ASP A 39 1.00 4.35 -20.10
CA ASP A 39 1.66 3.16 -20.64
C ASP A 39 1.35 1.90 -19.82
N TYR A 40 0.87 2.06 -18.57
CA TYR A 40 0.61 0.96 -17.64
C TYR A 40 -0.81 1.02 -17.06
N LYS A 41 -1.43 -0.16 -16.91
CA LYS A 41 -2.73 -0.32 -16.21
C LYS A 41 -2.59 -0.60 -14.72
N PHE A 42 -1.48 -1.22 -14.32
CA PHE A 42 -1.24 -1.64 -12.94
C PHE A 42 0.14 -1.21 -12.47
N TYR A 43 0.24 -0.84 -11.20
CA TYR A 43 1.50 -0.46 -10.56
C TYR A 43 1.69 -1.23 -9.24
N LEU A 44 2.80 -1.96 -9.12
CA LEU A 44 3.15 -2.68 -7.90
C LEU A 44 3.63 -1.71 -6.82
N SER A 45 2.72 -1.32 -5.93
CA SER A 45 2.97 -0.42 -4.79
C SER A 45 3.38 -1.21 -3.56
N PHE A 46 4.40 -2.07 -3.70
CA PHE A 46 4.86 -2.95 -2.63
C PHE A 46 5.78 -2.22 -1.68
N GLU A 47 5.52 -2.36 -0.39
CA GLU A 47 6.39 -1.86 0.65
C GLU A 47 7.54 -2.80 0.93
N ASN A 48 8.60 -2.25 1.51
CA ASN A 48 9.81 -3.00 1.83
C ASN A 48 9.59 -4.03 2.96
N SER A 49 8.50 -3.91 3.70
CA SER A 49 8.19 -4.78 4.84
C SER A 49 6.68 -4.83 5.07
N ASN A 50 6.19 -5.99 5.52
CA ASN A 50 4.79 -6.15 5.88
C ASN A 50 4.57 -5.72 7.33
N CYS A 51 4.22 -4.44 7.52
CA CYS A 51 4.07 -3.83 8.84
C CYS A 51 2.81 -2.98 8.94
N ARG A 52 2.13 -3.03 10.09
CA ARG A 52 0.94 -2.20 10.37
C ARG A 52 1.24 -0.72 10.18
N ASP A 53 0.26 0.01 9.65
CA ASP A 53 0.29 1.44 9.35
C ASP A 53 1.44 1.89 8.40
N TYR A 54 2.26 0.97 7.87
CA TYR A 54 3.40 1.29 6.99
C TYR A 54 2.95 1.42 5.53
N ILE A 55 2.41 2.59 5.18
CA ILE A 55 1.99 2.95 3.82
C ILE A 55 2.73 4.22 3.40
N THR A 56 3.45 4.17 2.27
CA THR A 56 4.39 5.23 1.86
C THR A 56 3.97 5.94 0.56
N GLU A 57 4.87 6.76 0.00
CA GLU A 57 4.68 7.46 -1.27
C GLU A 57 4.38 6.52 -2.44
N LYS A 58 4.81 5.24 -2.37
CA LYS A 58 4.52 4.26 -3.41
C LYS A 58 3.03 4.15 -3.66
N PHE A 59 2.24 4.09 -2.59
CA PHE A 59 0.79 3.99 -2.71
C PHE A 59 0.13 5.32 -3.06
N PHE A 60 0.41 6.38 -2.30
CA PHE A 60 -0.30 7.65 -2.45
C PHE A 60 0.19 8.48 -3.64
N VAL A 61 1.51 8.64 -3.78
CA VAL A 61 2.11 9.56 -4.76
C VAL A 61 2.32 8.88 -6.10
N ASN A 62 2.83 7.65 -6.13
CA ASN A 62 3.12 6.96 -7.38
C ASN A 62 1.90 6.17 -7.90
N GLY A 63 1.11 5.59 -7.00
CA GLY A 63 -0.11 4.87 -7.33
C GLY A 63 -1.30 5.80 -7.55
N LEU A 64 -1.98 6.18 -6.46
CA LEU A 64 -3.31 6.83 -6.51
C LEU A 64 -3.32 8.20 -7.22
N LYS A 65 -2.20 8.93 -7.23
CA LYS A 65 -2.11 10.22 -7.93
C LYS A 65 -2.16 10.06 -9.46
N HIS A 66 -1.80 8.90 -9.98
CA HIS A 66 -1.74 8.60 -11.41
C HIS A 66 -2.98 7.82 -11.89
N ASP A 67 -3.12 7.65 -13.20
CA ASP A 67 -4.22 6.92 -13.85
C ASP A 67 -3.95 5.40 -13.96
N VAL A 68 -3.52 4.81 -12.84
CA VAL A 68 -3.12 3.40 -12.72
C VAL A 68 -3.80 2.76 -11.51
N ILE A 69 -4.05 1.44 -11.55
CA ILE A 69 -4.53 0.71 -10.37
C ILE A 69 -3.33 0.26 -9.50
N PRO A 70 -3.22 0.72 -8.24
CA PRO A 70 -2.18 0.26 -7.33
C PRO A 70 -2.47 -1.17 -6.84
N ILE A 71 -1.49 -2.05 -6.99
CA ILE A 71 -1.49 -3.38 -6.37
C ILE A 71 -0.61 -3.29 -5.12
N VAL A 72 -1.19 -3.50 -3.94
CA VAL A 72 -0.54 -3.19 -2.66
C VAL A 72 -0.18 -4.44 -1.88
N MET A 73 0.98 -4.37 -1.23
CA MET A 73 1.49 -5.33 -0.25
C MET A 73 2.35 -4.56 0.74
N GLY A 74 2.17 -4.78 2.04
CA GLY A 74 2.85 -4.02 3.07
C GLY A 74 2.01 -3.95 4.34
N ALA A 75 1.24 -2.87 4.48
CA ALA A 75 0.36 -2.68 5.63
C ALA A 75 -0.77 -3.71 5.70
N ALA A 76 -1.43 -3.79 6.87
CA ALA A 76 -2.57 -4.68 7.00
C ALA A 76 -3.73 -4.19 6.13
N PRO A 77 -4.62 -5.07 5.64
CA PRO A 77 -5.76 -4.66 4.81
C PRO A 77 -6.62 -3.56 5.46
N GLU A 78 -6.81 -3.61 6.79
CA GLU A 78 -7.55 -2.57 7.53
C GLU A 78 -6.91 -1.18 7.42
N ASP A 79 -5.59 -1.11 7.25
CA ASP A 79 -4.84 0.14 7.23
C ASP A 79 -5.06 0.85 5.89
N TYR A 80 -5.03 0.09 4.78
CA TYR A 80 -5.40 0.59 3.47
C TYR A 80 -6.88 0.99 3.38
N GLU A 81 -7.79 0.22 3.99
CA GLU A 81 -9.22 0.57 4.09
C GLU A 81 -9.46 1.91 4.79
N ARG A 82 -8.63 2.26 5.78
CA ARG A 82 -8.71 3.57 6.47
C ARG A 82 -8.05 4.70 5.68
N ALA A 83 -7.03 4.37 4.90
CA ALA A 83 -6.16 5.34 4.24
C ALA A 83 -6.66 5.81 2.87
N ALA A 84 -7.47 4.99 2.18
CA ALA A 84 -7.91 5.27 0.81
C ALA A 84 -9.40 4.98 0.60
N PRO A 85 -10.01 5.59 -0.42
CA PRO A 85 -11.37 5.26 -0.81
C PRO A 85 -11.54 3.75 -1.06
N PRO A 86 -12.72 3.18 -0.75
CA PRO A 86 -12.99 1.79 -1.08
C PRO A 86 -12.89 1.59 -2.59
N HIS A 87 -12.40 0.41 -3.01
CA HIS A 87 -12.28 0.03 -4.42
C HIS A 87 -11.38 0.97 -5.25
N SER A 88 -10.32 1.54 -4.64
CA SER A 88 -9.31 2.34 -5.35
C SER A 88 -7.97 1.61 -5.55
N TYR A 89 -7.84 0.37 -5.09
CA TYR A 89 -6.62 -0.42 -5.10
C TYR A 89 -6.94 -1.92 -5.00
N ILE A 90 -5.94 -2.78 -5.23
CA ILE A 90 -6.04 -4.23 -5.09
C ILE A 90 -5.04 -4.69 -4.04
N HIS A 91 -5.49 -5.31 -2.94
CA HIS A 91 -4.60 -5.87 -1.94
C HIS A 91 -4.23 -7.32 -2.28
N VAL A 92 -2.94 -7.67 -2.26
CA VAL A 92 -2.50 -9.04 -2.64
C VAL A 92 -3.10 -10.15 -1.78
N ASP A 93 -3.40 -9.85 -0.51
CA ASP A 93 -4.02 -10.80 0.42
C ASP A 93 -5.53 -11.04 0.21
N GLU A 94 -6.16 -10.39 -0.75
CA GLU A 94 -7.51 -10.73 -1.22
C GLU A 94 -7.54 -12.02 -2.05
N PHE A 95 -6.37 -12.51 -2.48
CA PHE A 95 -6.20 -13.69 -3.31
C PHE A 95 -5.47 -14.79 -2.53
N GLU A 96 -5.80 -16.05 -2.81
CA GLU A 96 -5.19 -17.23 -2.20
C GLU A 96 -3.77 -17.48 -2.74
N SER A 97 -3.47 -16.97 -3.95
CA SER A 97 -2.16 -17.15 -4.56
C SER A 97 -1.80 -16.03 -5.56
N PRO A 98 -0.51 -15.80 -5.84
CA PRO A 98 -0.07 -14.87 -6.89
C PRO A 98 -0.65 -15.20 -8.28
N ARG A 99 -0.94 -16.48 -8.53
CA ARG A 99 -1.59 -16.93 -9.76
C ARG A 99 -3.03 -16.42 -9.87
N GLU A 100 -3.80 -16.51 -8.79
CA GLU A 100 -5.17 -16.03 -8.77
C GLU A 100 -5.23 -14.50 -8.94
N LEU A 101 -4.29 -13.78 -8.30
CA LEU A 101 -4.09 -12.36 -8.57
C LEU A 101 -3.81 -12.10 -10.05
N ALA A 102 -2.86 -12.83 -10.66
CA ALA A 102 -2.54 -12.67 -12.08
C ALA A 102 -3.75 -12.94 -12.99
N GLU A 103 -4.55 -13.97 -12.69
CA GLU A 103 -5.79 -14.29 -13.42
C GLU A 103 -6.82 -13.15 -13.28
N TYR A 104 -6.93 -12.53 -12.10
CA TYR A 104 -7.78 -11.37 -11.87
C TYR A 104 -7.32 -10.12 -12.63
N LEU A 105 -6.02 -9.83 -12.64
CA LEU A 105 -5.46 -8.69 -13.39
C LEU A 105 -5.69 -8.86 -14.90
N LEU A 106 -5.55 -10.08 -15.44
CA LEU A 106 -5.88 -10.38 -16.84
C LEU A 106 -7.37 -10.24 -17.15
N LYS A 107 -8.24 -10.50 -16.17
CA LYS A 107 -9.68 -10.24 -16.31
C LYS A 107 -9.92 -8.74 -16.42
N LEU A 108 -9.34 -7.93 -15.54
CA LEU A 108 -9.47 -6.46 -15.58
C LEU A 108 -8.90 -5.88 -16.88
N ASP A 109 -7.74 -6.38 -17.33
CA ASP A 109 -7.12 -5.95 -18.59
C ASP A 109 -8.04 -6.15 -19.81
N LYS A 110 -8.84 -7.23 -19.82
CA LYS A 110 -9.76 -7.57 -20.91
C LYS A 110 -11.14 -6.89 -20.81
N HIS A 111 -11.45 -6.25 -19.69
CA HIS A 111 -12.79 -5.71 -19.42
C HIS A 111 -12.69 -4.28 -18.91
N ASP A 112 -12.66 -3.31 -19.84
CA ASP A 112 -12.52 -1.88 -19.54
C ASP A 112 -13.56 -1.38 -18.54
N ALA A 113 -14.80 -1.90 -18.56
CA ALA A 113 -15.81 -1.53 -17.59
C ALA A 113 -15.39 -1.87 -16.14
N LEU A 114 -14.88 -3.08 -15.92
CA LEU A 114 -14.40 -3.51 -14.60
C LEU A 114 -13.12 -2.77 -14.19
N TYR A 115 -12.23 -2.50 -15.14
CA TYR A 115 -11.05 -1.69 -14.90
C TYR A 115 -11.43 -0.27 -14.46
N ASN A 116 -12.38 0.36 -15.16
CA ASN A 116 -12.81 1.73 -14.90
C ASN A 116 -13.60 1.89 -13.59
N GLU A 117 -14.15 0.80 -13.02
CA GLU A 117 -14.77 0.82 -11.68
C GLU A 117 -13.78 1.28 -10.60
N TYR A 118 -12.49 0.92 -10.73
CA TYR A 118 -11.43 1.32 -9.79
C TYR A 118 -11.09 2.81 -9.81
N PHE A 119 -11.63 3.57 -10.76
CA PHE A 119 -11.42 5.01 -10.88
C PHE A 119 -12.66 5.83 -10.49
N GLN A 120 -13.76 5.18 -10.09
CA GLN A 120 -15.00 5.88 -9.69
C GLN A 120 -14.83 6.73 -8.42
N TRP A 121 -13.83 6.44 -7.59
CA TRP A 121 -13.48 7.31 -6.46
C TRP A 121 -12.89 8.66 -6.92
N LYS A 122 -12.37 8.76 -8.15
CA LYS A 122 -11.88 10.05 -8.68
C LYS A 122 -13.07 10.99 -8.84
N GLY A 123 -13.02 12.12 -8.15
CA GLY A 123 -14.13 13.08 -8.05
C GLY A 123 -14.91 13.02 -6.74
N THR A 124 -14.66 12.02 -5.87
CA THR A 124 -15.21 12.01 -4.50
C THR A 124 -14.30 12.72 -3.49
N GLY A 125 -13.08 13.09 -3.90
CA GLY A 125 -12.08 13.77 -3.08
C GLY A 125 -10.76 13.94 -3.82
N GLU A 126 -9.77 14.54 -3.14
CA GLU A 126 -8.45 14.82 -3.69
C GLU A 126 -7.34 14.34 -2.73
N LEU A 127 -6.21 13.91 -3.30
CA LEU A 127 -4.99 13.65 -2.55
C LEU A 127 -4.32 14.98 -2.23
N ILE A 128 -4.43 15.40 -0.98
CA ILE A 128 -3.84 16.66 -0.51
C ILE A 128 -2.50 16.42 0.18
N ASN A 129 -1.56 17.36 -0.01
CA ASN A 129 -0.39 17.42 0.85
C ASN A 129 -0.86 17.86 2.24
N THR A 130 -0.79 16.96 3.21
CA THR A 130 -1.22 17.26 4.58
C THR A 130 -0.16 18.03 5.39
N PHE A 131 0.94 18.43 4.75
CA PHE A 131 2.11 19.07 5.37
C PHE A 131 2.56 18.31 6.61
N PHE A 132 3.12 17.11 6.38
CA PHE A 132 3.48 16.15 7.42
C PHE A 132 4.12 16.78 8.66
N TRP A 133 5.15 17.62 8.47
CA TRP A 133 5.84 18.29 9.58
C TRP A 133 4.97 19.29 10.34
N CYS A 134 4.06 20.00 9.65
CA CYS A 134 3.10 20.88 10.31
C CYS A 134 2.10 20.08 11.15
N ARG A 135 1.64 18.91 10.66
CA ARG A 135 0.76 18.04 11.43
C ARG A 135 1.45 17.43 12.63
N VAL A 136 2.69 16.96 12.49
CA VAL A 136 3.49 16.48 13.62
C VAL A 136 3.67 17.59 14.65
N CYS A 137 4.00 18.81 14.21
CA CYS A 137 4.12 19.98 15.10
C CYS A 137 2.79 20.27 15.82
N ALA A 138 1.67 20.35 15.09
CA ALA A 138 0.35 20.57 15.68
C ALA A 138 -0.01 19.48 16.70
N LEU A 139 0.23 18.22 16.38
CA LEU A 139 -0.02 17.09 17.28
C LEU A 139 0.88 17.11 18.52
N ALA A 140 2.12 17.56 18.40
CA ALA A 140 3.04 17.70 19.53
C ALA A 140 2.66 18.83 20.48
N HIS A 141 1.90 19.82 20.00
CA HIS A 141 1.40 20.97 20.76
C HIS A 141 -0.09 20.89 21.11
N ASP A 142 -0.73 19.74 20.88
CA ASP A 142 -2.12 19.48 21.23
C ASP A 142 -2.24 19.12 22.72
N GLU A 143 -2.52 20.12 23.56
CA GLU A 143 -2.65 19.95 25.02
C GLU A 143 -3.86 19.07 25.41
N ASP A 144 -4.91 19.03 24.58
CA ASP A 144 -6.14 18.26 24.84
C ASP A 144 -5.94 16.77 24.61
N ARG A 145 -4.97 16.39 23.77
CA ARG A 145 -4.66 14.98 23.46
C ARG A 145 -4.03 14.23 24.64
N GLY A 146 -3.44 14.94 25.60
CA GLY A 146 -2.68 14.37 26.69
C GLY A 146 -1.32 13.81 26.26
N GLN A 147 -0.49 13.42 27.24
CA GLN A 147 0.84 12.88 26.99
C GLN A 147 0.82 11.35 26.86
N SER A 148 1.46 10.84 25.81
CA SER A 148 1.72 9.40 25.65
C SER A 148 3.10 9.04 26.20
N TRP A 149 3.19 7.91 26.91
CA TRP A 149 4.44 7.35 27.40
C TRP A 149 4.51 5.87 27.05
N TYR A 150 5.65 5.46 26.52
CA TYR A 150 5.93 4.09 26.08
C TYR A 150 7.11 3.57 26.90
N ARG A 151 6.90 2.47 27.63
CA ARG A 151 7.95 1.83 28.45
C ARG A 151 9.10 1.29 27.60
N ASP A 152 8.75 0.72 26.46
CA ASP A 152 9.66 0.08 25.54
C ASP A 152 9.26 0.49 24.13
N ILE A 153 10.04 1.40 23.54
CA ILE A 153 9.79 1.90 22.19
C ILE A 153 10.01 0.82 21.14
N GLU A 154 10.92 -0.12 21.38
CA GLU A 154 11.22 -1.20 20.46
C GLU A 154 10.05 -2.19 20.42
N ALA A 155 9.52 -2.56 21.59
CA ALA A 155 8.34 -3.41 21.65
C ALA A 155 7.09 -2.74 21.04
N TRP A 156 6.96 -1.42 21.16
CA TRP A 156 5.85 -0.66 20.56
C TRP A 156 5.97 -0.54 19.03
N TRP A 157 7.17 -0.26 18.52
CA TRP A 157 7.40 0.00 17.09
C TRP A 157 7.67 -1.27 16.27
N ASN A 158 8.30 -2.28 16.88
CA ASN A 158 8.82 -3.47 16.22
C ASN A 158 8.37 -4.77 16.92
N GLY A 159 7.25 -4.72 17.63
CA GLY A 159 6.64 -5.90 18.27
C GLY A 159 6.21 -6.97 17.26
N ASP A 160 6.04 -8.21 17.74
CA ASP A 160 5.73 -9.39 16.91
C ASP A 160 4.42 -9.28 16.10
N ASP A 161 3.50 -8.40 16.51
CA ASP A 161 2.21 -8.14 15.87
C ASP A 161 2.19 -6.85 15.02
N ILE A 162 3.31 -6.11 14.99
CA ILE A 162 3.49 -4.91 14.17
C ILE A 162 4.00 -5.28 12.79
N CYS A 163 5.12 -5.98 12.72
CA CYS A 163 5.73 -6.43 11.46
C CYS A 163 5.69 -7.96 11.37
N ILE A 164 5.07 -8.50 10.32
CA ILE A 164 4.88 -9.95 10.19
C ILE A 164 5.98 -10.65 9.39
N GLY A 165 7.01 -9.91 8.96
CA GLY A 165 8.10 -10.43 8.14
C GLY A 165 7.62 -10.85 6.75
N GLU A 166 8.05 -12.02 6.27
CA GLU A 166 7.65 -12.58 4.97
C GLU A 166 6.26 -13.24 4.99
N ARG A 167 5.55 -13.20 6.12
CA ARG A 167 4.19 -13.74 6.23
C ARG A 167 3.18 -12.83 5.53
N THR A 168 1.98 -13.38 5.34
CA THR A 168 0.80 -12.68 4.81
C THR A 168 -0.14 -12.27 5.94
N TRP A 169 -0.95 -11.24 5.74
CA TRP A 169 -1.97 -10.86 6.71
C TRP A 169 -3.16 -11.84 6.73
N ARG A 170 -3.26 -12.76 5.76
CA ARG A 170 -4.22 -13.87 5.79
C ARG A 170 -4.08 -14.68 7.08
N GLY A 171 -5.17 -14.79 7.83
CA GLY A 171 -5.21 -15.50 9.11
C GLY A 171 -4.73 -14.70 10.32
N VAL A 172 -4.18 -13.49 10.13
CA VAL A 172 -3.92 -12.55 11.22
C VAL A 172 -5.23 -11.89 11.62
N LYS A 173 -5.52 -11.83 12.93
CA LYS A 173 -6.74 -11.20 13.43
C LYS A 173 -6.72 -9.71 13.09
N ARG A 174 -7.71 -9.26 12.31
CA ARG A 174 -7.92 -7.83 12.00
C ARG A 174 -8.09 -7.04 13.30
N THR A 175 -7.45 -5.89 13.38
CA THR A 175 -7.60 -4.97 14.52
C THR A 175 -8.07 -3.62 14.01
N LYS A 176 -8.93 -2.97 14.80
CA LYS A 176 -9.33 -1.58 14.54
C LYS A 176 -8.44 -0.57 15.25
N LYS A 177 -7.51 -1.04 16.09
CA LYS A 177 -6.57 -0.19 16.82
C LYS A 177 -5.41 0.20 15.91
N LEU A 178 -5.12 1.49 15.84
CA LEU A 178 -3.88 2.01 15.28
C LEU A 178 -2.72 1.66 16.21
N ILE A 179 -1.48 1.69 15.69
CA ILE A 179 -0.27 1.68 16.55
C ILE A 179 -0.32 2.85 17.55
N ALA A 180 -0.94 3.96 17.16
CA ALA A 180 -1.17 5.13 18.01
C ALA A 180 -2.27 4.94 19.08
N ASP A 181 -3.10 3.91 18.97
CA ASP A 181 -4.15 3.56 19.95
C ASP A 181 -3.67 2.50 20.96
N LEU A 182 -2.40 2.08 20.87
CA LEU A 182 -1.79 1.17 21.84
C LEU A 182 -1.73 1.87 23.21
N PRO A 183 -1.98 1.12 24.30
CA PRO A 183 -2.18 1.73 25.62
C PRO A 183 -0.97 2.57 26.04
N ILE A 184 -1.26 3.84 26.31
CA ILE A 184 -0.35 4.75 26.99
C ILE A 184 -0.09 4.17 28.39
N VAL A 185 1.14 3.70 28.63
CA VAL A 185 1.50 3.22 29.96
C VAL A 185 2.09 4.40 30.70
N LEU A 186 1.35 4.99 31.63
CA LEU A 186 1.90 6.07 32.47
C LEU A 186 3.10 5.53 33.28
N PRO A 187 4.16 6.33 33.46
CA PRO A 187 5.23 5.96 34.37
C PRO A 187 4.64 5.77 35.77
N PRO A 188 5.04 4.72 36.52
CA PRO A 188 4.57 4.53 37.88
C PRO A 188 5.11 5.69 38.74
N ASN A 189 4.21 6.58 39.16
CA ASN A 189 4.41 7.69 40.11
C ASN A 189 5.60 8.63 39.82
N GLN A 190 5.29 9.78 39.21
CA GLN A 190 6.06 11.01 39.44
C GLN A 190 5.55 11.69 40.71
#